data_AF-A0A1B0CGG5-F1
#
_entry.id   AF-A0A1B0CGG5-F1
#
_cell.length_a   1.000
_cell.length_b   1.000
_cell.length_c   1.000
_cell.angle_alpha   90.00
_cell.angle_beta   90.00
_cell.angle_gamma   90.00
#
_symmetry.space_group_name_H-M   'P 1'
#
loop_
_entity.id
_entity.type
_entity.pdbx_description
1 polymer ?
#
loop_
_entity_poly.entity_id
_entity_poly.type
_entity_poly.pdbx_seq_one_letter_code
_entity_poly.pdbx_strand_id
1 'polypeptide(L)'
;MPHPGLTVATNPKFDGRLADITDEFKDSLKELLPQILAPENLVIKEINGQRVRARELIQYFVSYMNIYKGSELPEPKSMLVATAEANNLTAVAEAKDLYVQLMEDVCGGTKPFLSNAHLDAEHQRIKEKALHQFSAKRKMGGDEFSEKYREKLDNDLEESFGNFRAHNESKNIFKAARTPAVYFAIAVVMYIMSGIFGLFGLYVFANSANLIMGAALLTLAMWAYIRYSGELSDFGSKLDGLADFLWENLLELEREFASDIYLTRLRRIQIANKLKLSEKQVKIWFQNRRVKKKKGSGDSTPGKLCHVHLCHCYSPSCSS
;
A
#
# COMPACT_ATOMS: atom_id res chain seq x y z
N MET A 1 4.29 7.75 -64.63
CA MET A 1 5.25 8.87 -64.51
C MET A 1 6.16 8.86 -65.73
N PRO A 2 6.28 9.97 -66.47
CA PRO A 2 7.19 10.09 -67.61
C PRO A 2 8.65 10.11 -67.14
N HIS A 3 9.59 10.15 -68.08
CA HIS A 3 11.02 10.20 -67.77
C HIS A 3 11.43 11.63 -67.31
N PRO A 4 12.23 11.81 -66.24
CA PRO A 4 12.55 13.13 -65.68
C PRO A 4 13.55 13.95 -66.51
N GLY A 5 14.16 13.34 -67.52
CA GLY A 5 15.16 13.93 -68.40
C GLY A 5 16.52 13.25 -68.28
N LEU A 6 17.31 13.32 -69.34
CA LEU A 6 18.64 12.69 -69.36
C LEU A 6 19.59 13.34 -68.36
N THR A 7 19.50 14.66 -68.16
CA THR A 7 20.30 15.38 -67.16
C THR A 7 20.09 14.83 -65.75
N VAL A 8 18.85 14.52 -65.38
CA VAL A 8 18.52 13.90 -64.08
C VAL A 8 19.05 12.46 -63.99
N ALA A 9 18.94 11.70 -65.09
CA ALA A 9 19.27 10.28 -65.10
C ALA A 9 20.78 9.99 -65.21
N THR A 10 21.56 10.87 -65.84
CA THR A 10 22.97 10.59 -66.21
C THR A 10 23.99 11.51 -65.54
N ASN A 11 23.59 12.68 -65.03
CA ASN A 11 24.53 13.61 -64.40
C ASN A 11 24.77 13.22 -62.92
N PRO A 12 25.97 12.77 -62.53
CA PRO A 12 26.28 12.40 -61.15
C PRO A 12 26.32 13.60 -60.19
N LYS A 13 26.31 14.83 -60.72
CA LYS A 13 26.28 16.09 -59.95
C LYS A 13 24.90 16.74 -59.93
N PHE A 14 23.85 16.04 -60.37
CA PHE A 14 22.49 16.57 -60.27
C PHE A 14 22.13 16.82 -58.80
N ASP A 15 21.66 18.03 -58.51
CA ASP A 15 21.41 18.53 -57.15
C ASP A 15 19.92 18.80 -56.85
N GLY A 16 19.02 18.34 -57.73
CA GLY A 16 17.57 18.45 -57.52
C GLY A 16 16.93 19.73 -58.06
N ARG A 17 17.66 20.59 -58.78
CA ARG A 17 17.09 21.82 -59.36
C ARG A 17 15.99 21.53 -60.38
N LEU A 18 14.86 22.24 -60.25
CA LEU A 18 13.72 22.11 -61.16
C LEU A 18 13.99 22.54 -62.60
N ALA A 19 15.03 23.37 -62.82
CA ALA A 19 15.43 23.83 -64.15
C ALA A 19 15.96 22.68 -65.02
N ASP A 20 16.55 21.66 -64.40
CA ASP A 20 17.19 20.53 -65.09
C ASP A 20 16.24 19.33 -65.28
N ILE A 21 14.97 19.48 -64.84
CA ILE A 21 13.91 18.46 -64.93
C ILE A 21 12.95 18.83 -66.06
N THR A 22 12.55 17.84 -66.85
CA THR A 22 11.58 18.01 -67.94
C THR A 22 10.23 18.54 -67.45
N ASP A 23 9.61 19.42 -68.24
CA ASP A 23 8.32 20.03 -67.89
C ASP A 23 7.20 18.97 -67.76
N GLU A 24 7.17 18.00 -68.67
CA GLU A 24 6.21 16.89 -68.64
C GLU A 24 6.29 16.06 -67.34
N PHE A 25 7.49 15.86 -66.80
CA PHE A 25 7.68 15.22 -65.50
C PHE A 25 7.21 16.08 -64.35
N LYS A 26 7.52 17.38 -64.38
CA LYS A 26 7.08 18.33 -63.35
C LYS A 26 5.56 18.42 -63.32
N ASP A 27 4.91 18.47 -64.46
CA ASP A 27 3.44 18.57 -64.53
C ASP A 27 2.78 17.27 -64.07
N SER A 28 3.30 16.10 -64.47
CA SER A 28 2.84 14.82 -63.93
C SER A 28 3.07 14.68 -62.43
N LEU A 29 4.15 15.26 -61.89
CA LEU A 29 4.45 15.24 -60.46
C LEU A 29 3.49 16.13 -59.66
N LYS A 30 3.11 17.29 -60.22
CA LYS A 30 2.08 18.18 -59.65
C LYS A 30 0.72 17.50 -59.58
N GLU A 31 0.42 16.56 -60.48
CA GLU A 31 -0.79 15.74 -60.43
C GLU A 31 -0.66 14.57 -59.44
N LEU A 32 0.48 13.88 -59.45
CA LEU A 32 0.72 12.70 -58.61
C LEU A 32 0.74 13.02 -57.11
N LEU A 33 1.41 14.10 -56.71
CA LEU A 33 1.61 14.41 -55.29
C LEU A 33 0.28 14.66 -54.55
N PRO A 34 -0.68 15.46 -55.06
CA PRO A 34 -2.02 15.56 -54.48
C PRO A 34 -2.77 14.23 -54.43
N GLN A 35 -2.63 13.37 -55.44
CA GLN A 35 -3.29 12.05 -55.44
C GLN A 35 -2.82 11.15 -54.28
N ILE A 36 -1.58 11.33 -53.80
CA ILE A 36 -1.02 10.53 -52.71
C ILE A 36 -1.13 11.25 -51.35
N LEU A 37 -0.90 12.57 -51.32
CA LEU A 37 -0.67 13.33 -50.10
C LEU A 37 -1.73 14.39 -49.80
N ALA A 38 -2.71 14.62 -50.68
CA ALA A 38 -3.81 15.53 -50.35
C ALA A 38 -4.58 15.03 -49.12
N PRO A 39 -5.08 15.92 -48.24
CA PRO A 39 -5.72 15.55 -46.98
C PRO A 39 -6.81 14.48 -47.10
N GLU A 40 -7.59 14.55 -48.18
CA GLU A 40 -8.67 13.62 -48.52
C GLU A 40 -8.19 12.21 -48.93
N ASN A 41 -6.94 12.10 -49.37
CA ASN A 41 -6.34 10.84 -49.85
C ASN A 41 -5.45 10.17 -48.78
N LEU A 42 -5.26 10.80 -47.62
CA LEU A 42 -4.44 10.26 -46.54
C LEU A 42 -5.11 9.04 -45.90
N VAL A 43 -4.56 7.86 -46.16
CA VAL A 43 -5.01 6.61 -45.55
C VAL A 43 -4.41 6.48 -44.14
N ILE A 44 -5.28 6.43 -43.12
CA ILE A 44 -4.86 6.14 -41.75
C ILE A 44 -4.26 4.74 -41.69
N LYS A 45 -3.09 4.60 -41.06
CA LYS A 45 -2.44 3.30 -40.95
C LYS A 45 -3.31 2.34 -40.15
N GLU A 46 -3.63 1.21 -40.76
CA GLU A 46 -4.31 0.11 -40.10
C GLU A 46 -3.42 -1.13 -40.02
N ILE A 47 -3.45 -1.81 -38.88
CA ILE A 47 -2.86 -3.13 -38.66
C ILE A 47 -4.00 -4.00 -38.12
N ASN A 48 -4.31 -5.11 -38.80
CA ASN A 48 -5.46 -5.96 -38.49
C ASN A 48 -6.83 -5.25 -38.52
N GLY A 49 -7.01 -4.26 -39.40
CA GLY A 49 -8.24 -3.45 -39.47
C GLY A 49 -8.48 -2.56 -38.24
N GLN A 50 -7.45 -2.33 -37.42
CA GLN A 50 -7.46 -1.33 -36.35
C GLN A 50 -6.56 -0.16 -36.73
N ARG A 51 -7.06 1.06 -36.51
CA ARG A 51 -6.30 2.30 -36.70
C ARG A 51 -5.18 2.39 -35.67
N VAL A 52 -3.97 2.66 -36.13
CA VAL A 52 -2.76 2.70 -35.32
C VAL A 52 -2.41 4.16 -34.96
N ARG A 53 -2.22 4.43 -33.67
CA ARG A 53 -1.76 5.72 -33.15
C ARG A 53 -0.24 5.85 -33.26
N ALA A 54 0.28 7.07 -33.27
CA ALA A 54 1.72 7.32 -33.39
C ALA A 54 2.58 6.59 -32.32
N ARG A 55 2.10 6.54 -31.07
CA ARG A 55 2.76 5.80 -29.98
C ARG A 55 2.84 4.30 -30.26
N GLU A 56 1.74 3.73 -30.75
CA GLU A 56 1.64 2.30 -31.09
C GLU A 56 2.51 1.95 -32.30
N LEU A 57 2.58 2.85 -33.30
CA LEU A 57 3.41 2.66 -34.49
C LEU A 57 4.89 2.49 -34.15
N ILE A 58 5.41 3.27 -33.19
CA ILE A 58 6.79 3.13 -32.70
C ILE A 58 6.99 1.75 -32.07
N GLN A 59 6.02 1.28 -31.28
CA GLN A 59 6.09 -0.04 -30.64
C GLN A 59 6.17 -1.15 -31.69
N TYR A 60 5.32 -1.11 -32.73
CA TYR A 60 5.40 -2.06 -33.85
C TYR A 60 6.75 -2.00 -34.55
N PHE A 61 7.29 -0.81 -34.78
CA PHE A 61 8.62 -0.65 -35.39
C PHE A 61 9.71 -1.35 -34.58
N VAL A 62 9.77 -1.10 -33.27
CA VAL A 62 10.74 -1.74 -32.38
C VAL A 62 10.57 -3.25 -32.38
N SER A 63 9.33 -3.74 -32.28
CA SER A 63 9.01 -5.16 -32.36
C SER A 63 9.51 -5.77 -33.67
N TYR A 64 9.14 -5.21 -34.83
CA TYR A 64 9.59 -5.73 -36.13
C TYR A 64 11.10 -5.73 -36.27
N MET A 65 11.78 -4.65 -35.90
CA MET A 65 13.25 -4.57 -35.97
C MET A 65 13.92 -5.62 -35.09
N ASN A 66 13.37 -5.94 -33.92
CA ASN A 66 13.92 -6.98 -33.06
C ASN A 66 13.78 -8.38 -33.67
N ILE A 67 12.69 -8.65 -34.41
CA ILE A 67 12.56 -9.91 -35.16
C ILE A 67 13.64 -10.00 -36.25
N TYR A 68 13.90 -8.90 -36.97
CA TYR A 68 14.89 -8.86 -38.05
C TYR A 68 16.35 -8.84 -37.59
N LYS A 69 16.63 -8.65 -36.29
CA LYS A 69 17.99 -8.73 -35.74
C LYS A 69 18.53 -10.17 -35.63
N GLY A 70 17.67 -11.17 -35.77
CA GLY A 70 18.09 -12.57 -35.80
C GLY A 70 18.96 -12.88 -37.03
N SER A 71 19.77 -13.94 -36.93
CA SER A 71 20.63 -14.43 -38.02
C SER A 71 19.87 -15.01 -39.22
N GLU A 72 18.56 -15.16 -39.08
CA GLU A 72 17.67 -15.77 -40.07
C GLU A 72 16.49 -14.84 -40.32
N LEU A 73 16.12 -14.68 -41.60
CA LEU A 73 14.89 -13.98 -41.97
C LEU A 73 13.72 -14.73 -41.34
N PRO A 74 12.90 -14.07 -40.51
CA PRO A 74 11.76 -14.72 -39.88
C PRO A 74 10.83 -15.25 -40.96
N GLU A 75 10.47 -16.53 -40.90
CA GLU A 75 9.43 -17.06 -41.77
C GLU A 75 8.14 -16.21 -41.62
N PRO A 76 7.29 -16.10 -42.66
CA PRO A 76 6.05 -15.32 -42.63
C PRO A 76 5.16 -15.57 -41.39
N LYS A 77 5.26 -16.76 -40.78
CA LYS A 77 4.57 -17.14 -39.53
C LYS A 77 5.12 -16.41 -38.28
N SER A 78 6.42 -16.15 -38.20
CA SER A 78 7.06 -15.47 -37.06
C SER A 78 6.66 -13.99 -36.97
N MET A 79 6.44 -13.34 -38.13
CA MET A 79 5.94 -11.95 -38.17
C MET A 79 4.52 -11.83 -37.61
N LEU A 80 3.64 -12.80 -37.90
CA LEU A 80 2.29 -12.83 -37.33
C LEU A 80 2.33 -13.03 -35.81
N VAL A 81 3.20 -13.90 -35.30
CA VAL A 81 3.36 -14.14 -33.86
C VAL A 81 3.87 -12.89 -33.13
N ALA A 82 4.86 -12.21 -33.67
CA ALA A 82 5.37 -10.99 -33.05
C ALA A 82 4.37 -9.82 -33.10
N THR A 83 3.59 -9.73 -34.18
CA THR A 83 2.49 -8.76 -34.26
C THR A 83 1.40 -9.10 -33.24
N ALA A 84 1.08 -10.39 -33.07
CA ALA A 84 0.15 -10.87 -32.05
C ALA A 84 0.64 -10.58 -30.63
N GLU A 85 1.90 -10.81 -30.32
CA GLU A 85 2.52 -10.47 -29.04
C GLU A 85 2.44 -8.97 -28.76
N ALA A 86 2.84 -8.11 -29.70
CA ALA A 86 2.77 -6.66 -29.54
C ALA A 86 1.33 -6.18 -29.28
N ASN A 87 0.37 -6.68 -30.06
CA ASN A 87 -1.06 -6.38 -29.89
C ASN A 87 -1.57 -6.75 -28.49
N ASN A 88 -1.22 -7.96 -28.03
CA ASN A 88 -1.63 -8.45 -26.72
C ASN A 88 -0.99 -7.64 -25.59
N LEU A 89 0.30 -7.35 -25.66
CA LEU A 89 1.00 -6.54 -24.66
C LEU A 89 0.45 -5.12 -24.56
N THR A 90 0.13 -4.48 -25.69
CA THR A 90 -0.53 -3.16 -25.68
C THR A 90 -1.93 -3.25 -25.06
N ALA A 91 -2.69 -4.31 -25.33
CA ALA A 91 -4.00 -4.50 -24.72
C ALA A 91 -3.90 -4.73 -23.19
N VAL A 92 -2.90 -5.47 -22.72
CA VAL A 92 -2.64 -5.66 -21.28
C VAL A 92 -2.32 -4.33 -20.61
N ALA A 93 -1.44 -3.53 -21.20
CA ALA A 93 -1.06 -2.22 -20.64
C ALA A 93 -2.27 -1.29 -20.53
N GLU A 94 -3.08 -1.17 -21.58
CA GLU A 94 -4.29 -0.33 -21.55
C GLU A 94 -5.33 -0.78 -20.51
N ALA A 95 -5.53 -2.08 -20.35
CA ALA A 95 -6.45 -2.62 -19.37
C ALA A 95 -5.97 -2.40 -17.92
N LYS A 96 -4.65 -2.53 -17.70
CA LYS A 96 -4.02 -2.23 -16.40
C LYS A 96 -4.13 -0.74 -16.06
N ASP A 97 -3.90 0.13 -17.04
CA ASP A 97 -4.05 1.58 -16.85
C ASP A 97 -5.49 1.95 -16.46
N LEU A 98 -6.49 1.34 -17.10
CA LEU A 98 -7.90 1.54 -16.72
C LEU A 98 -8.16 1.10 -15.26
N TYR A 99 -7.65 -0.08 -14.88
CA TYR A 99 -7.81 -0.59 -13.51
C TYR A 99 -7.21 0.38 -12.48
N VAL A 100 -5.98 0.86 -12.70
CA VAL A 100 -5.28 1.78 -11.81
C VAL A 100 -6.05 3.08 -11.66
N GLN A 101 -6.54 3.66 -12.77
CA GLN A 101 -7.34 4.88 -12.74
C GLN A 101 -8.61 4.72 -11.91
N LEU A 102 -9.37 3.63 -12.13
CA LEU A 102 -10.62 3.39 -11.42
C LEU A 102 -10.39 3.07 -9.93
N MET A 103 -9.31 2.36 -9.60
CA MET A 103 -8.94 2.10 -8.19
C MET A 103 -8.51 3.37 -7.47
N GLU A 104 -7.79 4.28 -8.14
CA GLU A 104 -7.42 5.58 -7.58
C GLU A 104 -8.67 6.44 -7.29
N ASP A 105 -9.69 6.37 -8.12
CA ASP A 105 -10.98 7.06 -7.88
C ASP A 105 -11.72 6.54 -6.63
N VAL A 106 -11.50 5.27 -6.27
CA VAL A 106 -12.13 4.60 -5.11
C VAL A 106 -11.33 4.80 -3.84
N CYS A 107 -10.03 4.49 -3.84
CA CYS A 107 -9.18 4.44 -2.65
C CYS A 107 -7.90 5.28 -2.74
N GLY A 108 -7.80 6.19 -3.71
CA GLY A 108 -6.65 7.07 -3.91
C GLY A 108 -6.37 8.02 -2.75
N GLY A 109 -5.24 8.73 -2.77
CA GLY A 109 -4.69 9.43 -1.59
C GLY A 109 -5.65 10.40 -0.88
N THR A 110 -6.57 11.03 -1.62
CA THR A 110 -7.55 12.00 -1.11
C THR A 110 -8.85 11.36 -0.60
N LYS A 111 -9.05 10.06 -0.83
CA LYS A 111 -10.25 9.31 -0.47
C LYS A 111 -10.17 8.77 0.96
N PRO A 112 -11.29 8.75 1.71
CA PRO A 112 -11.33 8.22 3.07
C PRO A 112 -11.04 6.71 3.10
N PHE A 113 -10.77 6.18 4.29
CA PHE A 113 -10.60 4.74 4.49
C PHE A 113 -11.86 3.95 4.08
N LEU A 114 -11.68 2.91 3.28
CA LEU A 114 -12.71 1.92 2.96
C LEU A 114 -12.54 0.65 3.78
N SER A 115 -13.64 0.01 4.18
CA SER A 115 -13.58 -1.31 4.81
C SER A 115 -13.03 -2.36 3.84
N ASN A 116 -12.31 -3.38 4.33
CA ASN A 116 -11.73 -4.44 3.49
C ASN A 116 -12.78 -5.15 2.63
N ALA A 117 -13.95 -5.47 3.16
CA ALA A 117 -15.02 -6.12 2.39
C ALA A 117 -15.52 -5.25 1.22
N HIS A 118 -15.65 -3.93 1.43
CA HIS A 118 -16.08 -3.02 0.38
C HIS A 118 -14.97 -2.78 -0.65
N LEU A 119 -13.72 -2.67 -0.20
CA LEU A 119 -12.56 -2.53 -1.08
C LEU A 119 -12.37 -3.77 -1.96
N ASP A 120 -12.52 -4.97 -1.39
CA ASP A 120 -12.46 -6.23 -2.13
C ASP A 120 -13.59 -6.32 -3.18
N ALA A 121 -14.80 -5.86 -2.85
CA ALA A 121 -15.93 -5.84 -3.79
C ALA A 121 -15.70 -4.87 -4.97
N GLU A 122 -15.20 -3.66 -4.69
CA GLU A 122 -14.86 -2.69 -5.74
C GLU A 122 -13.69 -3.19 -6.61
N HIS A 123 -12.70 -3.82 -6.00
CA HIS A 123 -11.62 -4.47 -6.73
C HIS A 123 -12.15 -5.52 -7.71
N GLN A 124 -13.00 -6.45 -7.28
CA GLN A 124 -13.57 -7.47 -8.18
C GLN A 124 -14.35 -6.82 -9.33
N ARG A 125 -15.18 -5.83 -9.05
CA ARG A 125 -15.95 -5.10 -10.06
C ARG A 125 -15.06 -4.41 -11.10
N ILE A 126 -13.98 -3.76 -10.66
CA ILE A 126 -13.05 -3.04 -11.53
C ILE A 126 -12.14 -4.02 -12.30
N LYS A 127 -11.70 -5.10 -11.64
CA LYS A 127 -10.94 -6.20 -12.25
C LYS A 127 -11.71 -6.83 -13.39
N GLU A 128 -12.98 -7.20 -13.18
CA GLU A 128 -13.87 -7.71 -14.24
C GLU A 128 -13.99 -6.73 -15.41
N LYS A 129 -14.12 -5.43 -15.12
CA LYS A 129 -14.21 -4.39 -16.16
C LYS A 129 -12.93 -4.29 -16.99
N ALA A 130 -11.75 -4.37 -16.36
CA ALA A 130 -10.46 -4.37 -17.03
C ALA A 130 -10.25 -5.63 -17.88
N LEU A 131 -10.58 -6.81 -17.34
CA LEU A 131 -10.53 -8.08 -18.08
C LEU A 131 -11.50 -8.09 -19.26
N HIS A 132 -12.70 -7.54 -19.09
CA HIS A 132 -13.66 -7.37 -20.17
C HIS A 132 -13.11 -6.45 -21.27
N GLN A 133 -12.51 -5.31 -20.93
CA GLN A 133 -11.86 -4.42 -21.90
C GLN A 133 -10.75 -5.13 -22.68
N PHE A 134 -9.92 -5.92 -21.98
CA PHE A 134 -8.87 -6.72 -22.62
C PHE A 134 -9.47 -7.71 -23.61
N SER A 135 -10.49 -8.46 -23.22
CA SER A 135 -11.15 -9.46 -24.07
C SER A 135 -11.85 -8.84 -25.30
N ALA A 136 -12.52 -7.69 -25.12
CA ALA A 136 -13.27 -7.00 -26.15
C ALA A 136 -12.40 -6.38 -27.25
N LYS A 137 -11.11 -6.10 -26.98
CA LYS A 137 -10.18 -5.57 -27.97
C LYS A 137 -9.86 -6.65 -29.02
N ARG A 138 -9.93 -6.34 -30.32
CA ARG A 138 -9.52 -7.31 -31.37
C ARG A 138 -8.01 -7.54 -31.28
N LYS A 139 -7.60 -8.80 -31.25
CA LYS A 139 -6.20 -9.24 -31.08
C LYS A 139 -5.86 -10.30 -32.16
N MET A 140 -4.58 -10.46 -32.49
CA MET A 140 -4.10 -11.53 -33.37
C MET A 140 -3.64 -12.74 -32.53
N GLY A 141 -3.61 -13.94 -33.13
CA GLY A 141 -3.09 -15.16 -32.48
C GLY A 141 -4.13 -16.14 -31.93
N GLY A 142 -5.42 -15.78 -31.98
CA GLY A 142 -6.51 -16.61 -31.46
C GLY A 142 -6.71 -16.49 -29.95
N ASP A 143 -7.77 -17.12 -29.45
CA ASP A 143 -8.16 -17.03 -28.04
C ASP A 143 -7.14 -17.73 -27.14
N GLU A 144 -6.62 -18.91 -27.52
CA GLU A 144 -5.59 -19.63 -26.76
C GLU A 144 -4.28 -18.84 -26.58
N PHE A 145 -3.87 -18.07 -27.59
CA PHE A 145 -2.67 -17.22 -27.46
C PHE A 145 -2.95 -16.02 -26.55
N SER A 146 -4.15 -15.45 -26.63
CA SER A 146 -4.57 -14.30 -25.82
C SER A 146 -4.79 -14.67 -24.35
N GLU A 147 -5.15 -15.92 -24.06
CA GLU A 147 -5.36 -16.43 -22.70
C GLU A 147 -4.12 -16.28 -21.81
N LYS A 148 -2.92 -16.56 -22.33
CA LYS A 148 -1.67 -16.39 -21.58
C LYS A 148 -1.48 -14.94 -21.11
N TYR A 149 -1.89 -13.97 -21.92
CA TYR A 149 -1.80 -12.55 -21.56
C TYR A 149 -2.94 -12.11 -20.66
N ARG A 150 -4.11 -12.77 -20.74
CA ARG A 150 -5.22 -12.57 -19.81
C ARG A 150 -4.84 -13.02 -18.40
N GLU A 151 -4.27 -14.20 -18.26
CA GLU A 151 -3.76 -14.71 -16.97
C GLU A 151 -2.65 -13.81 -16.41
N LYS A 152 -1.74 -13.34 -17.27
CA LYS A 152 -0.73 -12.36 -16.87
C LYS A 152 -1.35 -11.07 -16.35
N LEU A 153 -2.33 -10.52 -17.06
CA LEU A 153 -3.07 -9.33 -16.62
C LEU A 153 -3.75 -9.58 -15.26
N ASP A 154 -4.41 -10.72 -15.07
CA ASP A 154 -5.06 -11.08 -13.81
C ASP A 154 -4.09 -11.00 -12.62
N ASN A 155 -2.92 -11.63 -12.76
CA ASN A 155 -1.86 -11.60 -11.74
C ASN A 155 -1.33 -10.20 -11.48
N ASP A 156 -1.10 -9.41 -12.54
CA ASP A 156 -0.66 -8.01 -12.44
C ASP A 156 -1.67 -7.13 -11.69
N LEU A 157 -2.97 -7.40 -11.84
CA LEU A 157 -4.05 -6.68 -11.16
C LEU A 157 -4.12 -7.05 -9.67
N GLU A 158 -3.94 -8.33 -9.32
CA GLU A 158 -3.84 -8.80 -7.93
C GLU A 158 -2.63 -8.19 -7.20
N GLU A 159 -1.46 -8.14 -7.86
CA GLU A 159 -0.27 -7.50 -7.29
C GLU A 159 -0.54 -6.00 -7.04
N SER A 160 -1.14 -5.32 -8.01
CA SER A 160 -1.53 -3.92 -7.87
C SER A 160 -2.55 -3.72 -6.75
N PHE A 161 -3.48 -4.66 -6.57
CA PHE A 161 -4.45 -4.63 -5.47
C PHE A 161 -3.78 -4.73 -4.11
N GLY A 162 -2.75 -5.56 -3.96
CA GLY A 162 -1.94 -5.65 -2.74
C GLY A 162 -1.42 -4.28 -2.30
N ASN A 163 -0.93 -3.47 -3.26
CA ASN A 163 -0.45 -2.11 -3.01
C ASN A 163 -1.59 -1.17 -2.58
N PHE A 164 -2.74 -1.21 -3.25
CA PHE A 164 -3.91 -0.40 -2.88
C PHE A 164 -4.46 -0.77 -1.51
N ARG A 165 -4.50 -2.06 -1.15
CA ARG A 165 -4.91 -2.54 0.17
C ARG A 165 -3.98 -2.02 1.25
N ALA A 166 -2.66 -2.09 1.04
CA ALA A 166 -1.68 -1.54 1.97
C ALA A 166 -1.84 -0.02 2.14
N HIS A 167 -2.04 0.70 1.03
CA HIS A 167 -2.29 2.15 1.05
C HIS A 167 -3.58 2.49 1.81
N ASN A 168 -4.66 1.75 1.59
CA ASN A 168 -5.92 1.96 2.29
C ASN A 168 -5.80 1.64 3.80
N GLU A 169 -5.14 0.55 4.19
CA GLU A 169 -4.91 0.22 5.60
C GLU A 169 -4.11 1.31 6.34
N SER A 170 -3.19 2.01 5.66
CA SER A 170 -2.46 3.15 6.25
C SER A 170 -3.38 4.31 6.69
N LYS A 171 -4.59 4.38 6.13
CA LYS A 171 -5.63 5.39 6.44
C LYS A 171 -6.54 4.99 7.59
N ASN A 172 -6.42 3.78 8.14
CA ASN A 172 -7.34 3.28 9.16
C ASN A 172 -7.21 4.07 10.49
N ILE A 173 -8.14 4.99 10.70
CA ILE A 173 -8.19 5.92 11.84
C ILE A 173 -8.37 5.17 13.18
N PHE A 174 -9.03 4.00 13.19
CA PHE A 174 -9.23 3.23 14.43
C PHE A 174 -7.95 2.58 14.96
N LYS A 175 -6.96 2.29 14.10
CA LYS A 175 -5.58 2.00 14.55
C LYS A 175 -4.89 3.28 15.03
N ALA A 176 -5.11 4.40 14.33
CA ALA A 176 -4.53 5.70 14.66
C ALA A 176 -5.07 6.33 15.96
N ALA A 177 -6.24 5.93 16.47
CA ALA A 177 -6.82 6.46 17.71
C ALA A 177 -6.14 5.92 18.98
N ARG A 178 -5.35 4.83 18.87
CA ARG A 178 -4.62 4.25 20.01
C ARG A 178 -3.51 5.17 20.51
N THR A 179 -2.73 5.74 19.59
CA THR A 179 -1.60 6.60 19.93
C THR A 179 -2.04 7.83 20.73
N PRO A 180 -3.07 8.60 20.31
CA PRO A 180 -3.65 9.66 21.14
C PRO A 180 -4.13 9.17 22.50
N ALA A 181 -4.80 8.01 22.56
CA ALA A 181 -5.32 7.48 23.82
C ALA A 181 -4.20 7.12 24.81
N VAL A 182 -3.10 6.53 24.35
CA VAL A 182 -1.94 6.17 25.18
C VAL A 182 -1.24 7.43 25.71
N TYR A 183 -0.92 8.39 24.83
CA TYR A 183 -0.27 9.64 25.26
C TYR A 183 -1.17 10.49 26.17
N PHE A 184 -2.48 10.52 25.92
CA PHE A 184 -3.45 11.16 26.81
C PHE A 184 -3.50 10.48 28.19
N ALA A 185 -3.52 9.14 28.24
CA ALA A 185 -3.50 8.40 29.49
C ALA A 185 -2.19 8.66 30.28
N ILE A 186 -1.04 8.72 29.60
CA ILE A 186 0.25 9.06 30.23
C ILE A 186 0.18 10.47 30.83
N ALA A 187 -0.34 11.45 30.10
CA ALA A 187 -0.48 12.82 30.59
C ALA A 187 -1.36 12.89 31.85
N VAL A 188 -2.50 12.20 31.87
CA VAL A 188 -3.40 12.14 33.03
C VAL A 188 -2.72 11.48 34.25
N VAL A 189 -2.02 10.36 34.05
CA VAL A 189 -1.32 9.66 35.15
C VAL A 189 -0.21 10.53 35.74
N MET A 190 0.59 11.19 34.89
CA MET A 190 1.66 12.08 35.33
C MET A 190 1.11 13.32 36.05
N TYR A 191 -0.01 13.88 35.59
CA TYR A 191 -0.69 14.98 36.27
C TYR A 191 -1.13 14.61 37.69
N ILE A 192 -1.80 13.45 37.85
CA ILE A 192 -2.22 12.95 39.17
C ILE A 192 -1.01 12.71 40.06
N MET A 193 0.07 12.13 39.50
CA MET A 193 1.30 11.86 40.24
C MET A 193 2.01 13.14 40.71
N SER A 194 2.03 14.18 39.87
CA SER A 194 2.53 15.50 40.22
C SER A 194 1.75 16.12 41.39
N GLY A 195 0.42 16.03 41.35
CA GLY A 195 -0.44 16.48 42.44
C GLY A 195 -0.15 15.76 43.77
N ILE A 196 0.04 14.44 43.72
CA ILE A 196 0.39 13.64 44.91
C ILE A 196 1.76 14.08 45.47
N PHE A 197 2.79 14.22 44.64
CA PHE A 197 4.11 14.65 45.12
C PHE A 197 4.13 16.08 45.62
N GLY A 198 3.32 16.96 45.02
CA GLY A 198 3.11 18.33 45.52
C GLY A 198 2.52 18.36 46.93
N LEU A 199 1.57 17.47 47.23
CA LEU A 199 0.97 17.36 48.58
C LEU A 199 1.99 16.90 49.64
N PHE A 200 2.96 16.07 49.27
CA PHE A 200 4.04 15.62 50.17
C PHE A 200 5.22 16.60 50.26
N GLY A 201 5.16 17.75 49.58
CA GLY A 201 6.27 18.73 49.54
C GLY A 201 7.48 18.27 48.72
N LEU A 202 7.32 17.22 47.90
CA LEU A 202 8.36 16.65 47.04
C LEU A 202 8.40 17.37 45.68
N TYR A 203 8.67 18.68 45.70
CA TYR A 203 8.54 19.55 44.53
C TYR A 203 9.46 19.16 43.35
N VAL A 204 10.64 18.59 43.61
CA VAL A 204 11.54 18.11 42.55
C VAL A 204 10.84 17.03 41.72
N PHE A 205 10.22 16.06 42.39
CA PHE A 205 9.51 14.96 41.72
C PHE A 205 8.22 15.43 41.03
N ALA A 206 7.50 16.39 41.64
CA ALA A 206 6.33 17.01 41.02
C ALA A 206 6.70 17.75 39.72
N ASN A 207 7.80 18.52 39.73
CA ASN A 207 8.28 19.22 38.55
C ASN A 207 8.79 18.26 37.46
N SER A 208 9.46 17.17 37.84
CA SER A 208 9.82 16.12 36.89
C SER A 208 8.59 15.47 36.24
N ALA A 209 7.53 15.20 37.02
CA ALA A 209 6.28 14.64 36.49
C ALA A 209 5.56 15.64 35.55
N ASN A 210 5.56 16.93 35.87
CA ASN A 210 5.01 17.97 35.00
C ASN A 210 5.81 18.10 33.68
N LEU A 211 7.13 17.94 33.71
CA LEU A 211 7.96 17.94 32.51
C LEU A 211 7.62 16.75 31.60
N ILE A 212 7.44 15.56 32.16
CA ILE A 212 7.05 14.36 31.41
C ILE A 212 5.66 14.52 30.82
N MET A 213 4.71 15.09 31.56
CA MET A 213 3.37 15.43 31.06
C MET A 213 3.45 16.42 29.88
N GLY A 214 4.22 17.51 30.03
CA GLY A 214 4.42 18.48 28.97
C GLY A 214 5.04 17.87 27.71
N ALA A 215 6.05 17.01 27.88
CA ALA A 215 6.66 16.28 26.78
C ALA A 215 5.66 15.34 26.07
N ALA A 216 4.81 14.62 26.82
CA ALA A 216 3.79 13.75 26.25
C ALA A 216 2.74 14.53 25.45
N LEU A 217 2.30 15.69 25.93
CA LEU A 217 1.35 16.56 25.22
C LEU A 217 1.97 17.19 23.97
N LEU A 218 3.22 17.64 24.03
CA LEU A 218 3.95 18.14 22.87
C LEU A 218 4.15 17.06 21.82
N THR A 219 4.42 15.82 22.24
CA THR A 219 4.58 14.68 21.34
C THR A 219 3.24 14.30 20.69
N LEU A 220 2.12 14.39 21.41
CA LEU A 220 0.77 14.20 20.86
C LEU A 220 0.42 15.31 19.85
N ALA A 221 0.75 16.57 20.15
CA ALA A 221 0.54 17.69 19.23
C ALA A 221 1.39 17.55 17.96
N MET A 222 2.65 17.14 18.12
CA MET A 222 3.55 16.83 16.99
C MET A 222 3.04 15.66 16.15
N TRP A 223 2.55 14.59 16.78
CA TRP A 223 1.94 13.46 16.10
C TRP A 223 0.69 13.89 15.31
N ALA A 224 -0.17 14.73 15.89
CA ALA A 224 -1.36 15.26 15.21
C ALA A 224 -0.98 16.14 14.00
N TYR A 225 0.06 16.96 14.15
CA TYR A 225 0.60 17.78 13.06
C TYR A 225 1.18 16.93 11.92
N ILE A 226 1.97 15.90 12.22
CA ILE A 226 2.55 14.98 11.22
C ILE A 226 1.43 14.28 10.43
N ARG A 227 0.36 13.85 11.11
CA ARG A 227 -0.78 13.18 10.46
C ARG A 227 -1.64 14.14 9.63
N TYR A 228 -1.70 15.41 9.99
CA TYR A 228 -2.39 16.45 9.22
C TYR A 228 -1.58 16.92 8.00
N SER A 229 -0.27 17.14 8.16
CA SER A 229 0.61 17.65 7.10
C SER A 229 1.08 16.55 6.13
N GLY A 230 1.24 15.32 6.60
CA GLY A 230 1.78 14.19 5.81
C GLY A 230 3.30 14.21 5.62
N GLU A 231 3.98 15.26 6.05
CA GLU A 231 5.44 15.44 6.00
C GLU A 231 6.12 14.76 7.21
N LEU A 232 7.23 14.03 7.00
CA LEU A 232 7.92 13.20 8.03
C LEU A 232 7.10 12.03 8.62
N SER A 233 6.40 11.28 7.77
CA SER A 233 5.66 10.06 8.16
C SER A 233 6.49 9.00 8.91
N ASP A 234 7.79 8.89 8.61
CA ASP A 234 8.74 7.98 9.27
C ASP A 234 8.93 8.27 10.77
N PHE A 235 8.73 9.51 11.21
CA PHE A 235 8.79 9.84 12.64
C PHE A 235 7.48 9.50 13.34
N GLY A 236 6.35 9.73 12.66
CA GLY A 236 5.02 9.32 13.15
C GLY A 236 4.93 7.82 13.40
N SER A 237 5.49 7.00 12.50
CA SER A 237 5.48 5.54 12.64
C SER A 237 6.28 5.03 13.84
N LYS A 238 7.38 5.70 14.21
CA LYS A 238 8.15 5.37 15.43
C LYS A 238 7.36 5.68 16.70
N LEU A 239 6.61 6.79 16.72
CA LEU A 239 5.75 7.14 17.85
C LEU A 239 4.59 6.15 17.99
N ASP A 240 3.99 5.75 16.88
CA ASP A 240 2.96 4.70 16.86
C ASP A 240 3.51 3.36 17.37
N GLY A 241 4.72 2.96 16.95
CA GLY A 241 5.36 1.73 17.44
C GLY A 241 5.63 1.71 18.95
N LEU A 242 5.94 2.87 19.55
CA LEU A 242 6.10 2.98 21.01
C LEU A 242 4.75 2.88 21.73
N ALA A 243 3.72 3.52 21.19
CA ALA A 243 2.37 3.45 21.75
C ALA A 243 1.78 2.03 21.67
N ASP A 244 1.96 1.35 20.54
CA ASP A 244 1.54 -0.05 20.36
C ASP A 244 2.30 -0.98 21.32
N PHE A 245 3.61 -0.81 21.52
CA PHE A 245 4.35 -1.58 22.52
C PHE A 245 3.75 -1.40 23.92
N LEU A 246 3.49 -0.16 24.36
CA LEU A 246 2.89 0.09 25.68
C LEU A 246 1.48 -0.50 25.81
N TRP A 247 0.67 -0.43 24.74
CA TRP A 247 -0.68 -0.95 24.69
C TRP A 247 -0.71 -2.49 24.74
N GLU A 248 0.11 -3.17 23.93
CA GLU A 248 0.17 -4.63 23.89
C GLU A 248 0.67 -5.23 25.20
N ASN A 249 1.67 -4.62 25.84
CA ASN A 249 2.14 -5.06 27.16
C ASN A 249 1.03 -4.99 28.22
N LEU A 250 0.21 -3.94 28.19
CA LEU A 250 -0.91 -3.80 29.11
C LEU A 250 -2.03 -4.79 28.81
N LEU A 251 -2.36 -4.99 27.52
CA LEU A 251 -3.41 -5.91 27.08
C LEU A 251 -3.05 -7.36 27.40
N GLU A 252 -1.78 -7.75 27.24
CA GLU A 252 -1.31 -9.09 27.57
C GLU A 252 -1.35 -9.34 29.08
N LEU A 253 -0.99 -8.34 29.91
CA LEU A 253 -1.17 -8.42 31.36
C LEU A 253 -2.65 -8.54 31.77
N GLU A 254 -3.56 -7.78 31.15
CA GLU A 254 -5.01 -7.89 31.35
C GLU A 254 -5.54 -9.27 30.95
N ARG A 255 -5.07 -9.83 29.83
CA ARG A 255 -5.45 -11.15 29.33
C ARG A 255 -4.99 -12.27 30.28
N GLU A 256 -3.74 -12.21 30.73
CA GLU A 256 -3.19 -13.16 31.72
C GLU A 256 -3.88 -13.03 33.08
N PHE A 257 -4.33 -11.83 33.46
CA PHE A 257 -5.12 -11.62 34.66
C PHE A 257 -6.55 -12.15 34.55
N ALA A 258 -7.14 -12.09 33.35
CA ALA A 258 -8.45 -12.65 33.07
C ALA A 258 -8.43 -14.18 33.09
N SER A 259 -7.32 -14.82 32.70
CA SER A 259 -7.16 -16.27 32.76
C SER A 259 -6.86 -16.77 34.17
N ASP A 260 -5.91 -16.15 34.89
CA ASP A 260 -5.60 -16.49 36.27
C ASP A 260 -5.35 -15.24 37.11
N ILE A 261 -6.14 -15.07 38.16
CA ILE A 261 -6.08 -13.92 39.06
C ILE A 261 -4.84 -14.02 39.99
N TYR A 262 -4.26 -15.21 40.14
CA TYR A 262 -3.12 -15.50 41.01
C TYR A 262 -1.94 -16.12 40.24
N LEU A 263 -0.82 -15.41 40.15
CA LEU A 263 0.35 -15.91 39.44
C LEU A 263 1.14 -16.96 40.23
N THR A 264 1.34 -18.12 39.60
CA THR A 264 2.40 -19.08 40.00
C THR A 264 3.79 -18.51 39.68
N ARG A 265 4.82 -19.04 40.36
CA ARG A 265 6.22 -18.62 40.15
C ARG A 265 6.65 -18.80 38.70
N LEU A 266 6.32 -19.94 38.09
CA LEU A 266 6.69 -20.25 36.72
C LEU A 266 6.00 -19.31 35.72
N ARG A 267 4.68 -19.06 35.88
CA ARG A 267 3.94 -18.18 34.99
C ARG A 267 4.41 -16.73 35.05
N ARG A 268 4.79 -16.26 36.25
CA ARG A 268 5.36 -14.93 36.44
C ARG A 268 6.69 -14.75 35.69
N ILE A 269 7.58 -15.75 35.71
CA ILE A 269 8.85 -15.72 34.97
C ILE A 269 8.58 -15.69 33.46
N GLN A 270 7.64 -16.50 32.97
CA GLN A 270 7.26 -16.53 31.55
C GLN A 270 6.72 -15.18 31.06
N ILE A 271 5.83 -14.55 31.84
CA ILE A 271 5.26 -13.24 31.51
C ILE A 271 6.34 -12.15 31.58
N ALA A 272 7.20 -12.18 32.60
CA ALA A 272 8.32 -11.26 32.74
C ALA A 272 9.26 -11.30 31.52
N ASN A 273 9.64 -12.51 31.08
CA ASN A 273 10.50 -12.69 29.91
C ASN A 273 9.80 -12.28 28.61
N LYS A 274 8.50 -12.57 28.47
CA LYS A 274 7.72 -12.23 27.27
C LYS A 274 7.53 -10.72 27.10
N LEU A 275 7.23 -10.01 28.19
CA LEU A 275 6.92 -8.58 28.20
C LEU A 275 8.14 -7.67 28.47
N LYS A 276 9.34 -8.27 28.59
CA LYS A 276 10.57 -7.58 29.00
C LYS A 276 10.40 -6.76 30.30
N LEU A 277 9.63 -7.30 31.24
CA LEU A 277 9.41 -6.73 32.58
C LEU A 277 10.13 -7.58 33.63
N SER A 278 10.44 -7.00 34.78
CA SER A 278 10.92 -7.78 35.93
C SER A 278 9.78 -8.59 36.57
N GLU A 279 10.10 -9.76 37.13
CA GLU A 279 9.14 -10.54 37.93
C GLU A 279 8.48 -9.70 39.03
N LYS A 280 9.23 -8.76 39.60
CA LYS A 280 8.74 -7.84 40.63
C LYS A 280 7.65 -6.90 40.09
N GLN A 281 7.85 -6.32 38.90
CA GLN A 281 6.86 -5.47 38.24
C GLN A 281 5.57 -6.25 37.92
N VAL A 282 5.71 -7.46 37.37
CA VAL A 282 4.56 -8.34 37.07
C VAL A 282 3.80 -8.69 38.36
N LYS A 283 4.52 -9.03 39.45
CA LYS A 283 3.92 -9.32 40.76
C LYS A 283 3.12 -8.14 41.33
N ILE A 284 3.72 -6.93 41.29
CA ILE A 284 3.10 -5.70 41.80
C ILE A 284 1.86 -5.34 40.97
N TRP A 285 1.93 -5.47 39.65
CA TRP A 285 0.80 -5.20 38.77
C TRP A 285 -0.39 -6.13 39.09
N PHE A 286 -0.17 -7.45 39.24
CA PHE A 286 -1.23 -8.41 39.60
C PHE A 286 -1.79 -8.17 41.01
N GLN A 287 -0.99 -7.66 41.95
CA GLN A 287 -1.49 -7.22 43.26
C GLN A 287 -2.42 -6.01 43.13
N ASN A 288 -1.98 -4.96 42.43
CA ASN A 288 -2.76 -3.74 42.24
C ASN A 288 -4.06 -4.00 41.45
N ARG A 289 -4.01 -4.88 40.43
CA ARG A 289 -5.18 -5.22 39.62
C ARG A 289 -6.25 -5.98 40.41
N ARG A 290 -5.86 -6.86 41.34
CA ARG A 290 -6.80 -7.54 42.28
C ARG A 290 -7.50 -6.55 43.19
N VAL A 291 -6.75 -5.61 43.78
CA VAL A 291 -7.32 -4.56 44.64
C VAL A 291 -8.30 -3.70 43.84
N LYS A 292 -7.98 -3.37 42.58
CA LYS A 292 -8.87 -2.63 41.67
C LYS A 292 -10.13 -3.43 41.30
N LYS A 293 -10.02 -4.74 41.03
CA LYS A 293 -11.18 -5.63 40.78
C LYS A 293 -12.11 -5.69 42.00
N LYS A 294 -11.55 -5.81 43.22
CA LYS A 294 -12.34 -5.82 44.47
C LYS A 294 -13.06 -4.48 44.72
N LYS A 295 -12.42 -3.35 44.41
CA LYS A 295 -13.04 -2.00 44.51
C LYS A 295 -14.16 -1.76 43.49
N GLY A 296 -14.10 -2.39 42.31
CA GLY A 296 -15.15 -2.28 41.28
C GLY A 296 -16.38 -3.14 41.55
N SER A 297 -16.31 -4.10 42.48
CA SER A 297 -17.41 -5.02 42.82
C SER A 297 -18.30 -4.53 43.99
N GLY A 298 -18.13 -3.30 44.48
CA GLY A 298 -19.12 -2.64 45.32
C GLY A 298 -19.32 -3.20 46.74
N ASP A 299 -18.31 -3.83 47.35
CA ASP A 299 -18.41 -4.20 48.76
C ASP A 299 -17.62 -3.22 49.64
N SER A 300 -18.35 -2.22 50.13
CA SER A 300 -17.90 -1.28 51.16
C SER A 300 -18.10 -1.92 52.53
N THR A 301 -17.03 -2.39 53.16
CA THR A 301 -17.01 -2.55 54.62
C THR A 301 -15.68 -2.07 55.19
N PRO A 302 -15.68 -1.12 56.16
CA PRO A 302 -14.47 -0.68 56.82
C PRO A 302 -14.14 -1.61 58.01
N GLY A 303 -12.86 -1.94 58.16
CA GLY A 303 -12.31 -2.45 59.42
C GLY A 303 -12.09 -3.97 59.47
N LYS A 304 -10.82 -4.37 59.42
CA LYS A 304 -10.12 -5.00 60.55
C LYS A 304 -8.65 -5.21 60.20
N LEU A 305 -7.83 -4.34 60.79
CA LEU A 305 -6.50 -4.72 61.26
C LEU A 305 -6.71 -5.88 62.26
N CYS A 306 -6.18 -7.06 61.99
CA CYS A 306 -5.90 -8.07 63.02
C CYS A 306 -4.50 -8.61 62.70
N HIS A 307 -3.49 -8.05 63.34
CA HIS A 307 -2.87 -8.60 64.55
C HIS A 307 -2.37 -10.04 64.38
N VAL A 308 -1.05 -10.11 64.25
CA VAL A 308 -0.18 -11.16 64.79
C VAL A 308 -0.74 -11.69 66.11
N HIS A 309 -1.06 -12.99 66.21
CA HIS A 309 -0.60 -13.87 67.28
C HIS A 309 -1.13 -15.32 67.15
N LEU A 310 -0.18 -16.24 67.37
CA LEU A 310 -0.28 -17.56 67.99
C LEU A 310 -1.01 -18.72 67.25
N CYS A 311 -0.18 -19.57 66.65
CA CYS A 311 -0.44 -21.00 66.54
C CYS A 311 -0.67 -21.60 67.93
N HIS A 312 -1.80 -22.29 68.13
CA HIS A 312 -1.89 -23.37 69.10
C HIS A 312 -2.23 -24.66 68.35
N CYS A 313 -1.29 -25.60 68.40
CA CYS A 313 -1.44 -26.97 67.93
C CYS A 313 -2.57 -27.69 68.67
N TYR A 314 -3.40 -28.43 67.93
CA TYR A 314 -4.28 -29.46 68.48
C TYR A 314 -3.73 -30.82 68.01
N SER A 315 -3.25 -31.62 68.96
CA SER A 315 -2.86 -33.02 68.72
C SER A 315 -4.10 -33.91 68.58
N PRO A 316 -4.08 -34.96 67.76
CA PRO A 316 -5.00 -36.07 67.90
C PRO A 316 -4.37 -37.23 68.70
N SER A 317 -5.23 -37.87 69.48
CA SER A 317 -5.03 -39.03 70.34
C SER A 317 -4.65 -40.30 69.56
N CYS A 318 -3.80 -41.16 70.17
CA CYS A 318 -3.83 -42.61 69.95
C CYS A 318 -3.19 -43.38 71.12
N SER A 319 -4.05 -44.08 71.86
CA SER A 319 -3.90 -45.36 72.59
C SER A 319 -2.52 -46.04 72.70
N SER A 320 -2.06 -46.30 73.93
CA SER A 320 -2.15 -47.58 74.68
C SER A 320 -1.53 -47.43 76.06
#